data_AF-A0AAV3X9Y8-F1
#
_entry.id   AF-A0AAV3X9Y8-F1
#
_cell.length_a   1.000
_cell.length_b   1.000
_cell.length_c   1.000
_cell.angle_alpha   90.00
_cell.angle_beta   90.00
_cell.angle_gamma   90.00
#
_symmetry.space_group_name_H-M   'P 1'
#
loop_
_entity.id
_entity.type
_entity.pdbx_description
1 polymer ?
#
loop_
_entity_poly.entity_id
_entity_poly.type
_entity_poly.pdbx_seq_one_letter_code
_entity_poly.pdbx_strand_id
1 'polypeptide(L)'
;MKAWQRRYGKAISAKSPGFVQSELARKAVSAGGQLIKFSTSRTALSQTHLTGERIKKKLSERVHYDQTGVVMHRDLFSAYLSRYVNDEDNLLLHLAQSEWERSEPYLMQAWKDFQINCEQVGASERRLSHSPSEQFCMKPETVSQIAIDERKANFNSWPESPSL
;
A
#
# COMPACT_ATOMS: atom_id res chain seq x y z
N MET A 1 -7.87 9.85 19.82
CA MET A 1 -6.75 9.64 18.85
C MET A 1 -5.70 8.62 19.27
N LYS A 2 -5.25 8.54 20.53
CA LYS A 2 -4.15 7.65 20.98
C LYS A 2 -4.31 6.15 20.66
N ALA A 3 -5.53 5.58 20.71
CA ALA A 3 -5.73 4.14 20.49
C ALA A 3 -5.47 3.68 19.04
N TRP A 4 -5.88 4.47 18.04
CA TRP A 4 -5.66 4.17 16.63
C TRP A 4 -4.17 4.25 16.30
N GLN A 5 -3.50 5.31 16.75
CA GLN A 5 -2.06 5.48 16.56
C GLN A 5 -1.25 4.39 17.27
N ARG A 6 -1.69 3.92 18.45
CA ARG A 6 -1.06 2.78 19.12
C ARG A 6 -1.19 1.47 18.33
N ARG A 7 -2.32 1.25 17.66
CA ARG A 7 -2.59 0.02 16.90
C ARG A 7 -1.95 0.02 15.52
N TYR A 8 -1.94 1.17 14.83
CA TYR A 8 -1.54 1.26 13.43
C TYR A 8 -0.28 2.11 13.20
N GLY A 9 0.15 2.94 14.16
CA GLY A 9 1.24 3.89 13.97
C GLY A 9 2.56 3.26 13.54
N LYS A 10 2.94 2.11 14.12
CA LYS A 10 4.14 1.36 13.71
C LYS A 10 4.04 0.89 12.25
N ALA A 11 2.88 0.35 11.86
CA ALA A 11 2.66 -0.11 10.48
C ALA A 11 2.62 1.05 9.47
N ILE A 12 1.99 2.17 9.85
CA ILE A 12 1.96 3.39 9.03
C ILE A 12 3.36 3.97 8.86
N SER A 13 4.16 4.02 9.92
CA SER A 13 5.55 4.48 9.85
C SER A 13 6.44 3.55 9.02
N ALA A 14 6.23 2.24 9.08
CA ALA A 14 7.04 1.27 8.34
C ALA A 14 6.68 1.20 6.85
N LYS A 15 5.40 1.37 6.50
CA LYS A 15 4.92 1.25 5.11
C LYS A 15 4.68 2.58 4.41
N SER A 16 4.59 3.68 5.15
CA SER A 16 4.44 5.05 4.64
C SER A 16 3.44 5.21 3.48
N PRO A 17 2.19 4.74 3.63
CA PRO A 17 1.22 4.71 2.53
C PRO A 17 0.89 6.10 1.97
N GLY A 18 1.01 7.15 2.78
CA GLY A 18 0.82 8.53 2.32
C GLY A 18 1.92 8.96 1.33
N PHE A 19 3.17 8.58 1.59
CA PHE A 19 4.29 8.85 0.67
C PHE A 19 4.08 8.13 -0.66
N VAL A 20 3.69 6.86 -0.63
CA VAL A 20 3.40 6.09 -1.86
C VAL A 20 2.29 6.75 -2.68
N GLN A 21 1.22 7.23 -2.03
CA GLN A 21 0.14 7.94 -2.73
C GLN A 21 0.61 9.25 -3.37
N SER A 22 1.41 10.04 -2.65
CA SER A 22 1.95 11.29 -3.17
C SER A 22 2.88 11.05 -4.36
N GLU A 23 3.74 10.05 -4.26
CA GLU A 23 4.68 9.70 -5.32
C GLU A 23 3.95 9.12 -6.54
N LEU A 24 2.90 8.34 -6.33
CA LEU A 24 2.03 7.85 -7.39
C LEU A 24 1.32 9.00 -8.11
N ALA A 25 0.77 9.98 -7.36
CA ALA A 25 0.14 11.16 -7.94
C ALA A 25 1.13 11.97 -8.78
N ARG A 26 2.34 12.19 -8.25
CA ARG A 26 3.42 12.90 -8.95
C ARG A 26 3.79 12.21 -10.27
N LYS A 27 3.96 10.89 -10.25
CA LYS A 27 4.28 10.10 -11.45
C LYS A 27 3.14 10.06 -12.45
N ALA A 28 1.88 9.97 -11.99
CA ALA A 28 0.71 10.00 -12.86
C ALA A 28 0.65 11.31 -13.64
N VAL A 29 0.78 12.45 -12.96
CA VAL A 29 0.81 13.78 -13.61
C VAL A 29 1.98 13.90 -14.58
N SER A 30 3.15 13.42 -14.20
CA SER A 30 4.34 13.41 -15.08
C SER A 30 4.14 12.58 -16.36
N ALA A 31 3.26 11.57 -16.34
CA ALA A 31 2.91 10.75 -17.49
C ALA A 31 1.69 11.28 -18.27
N GLY A 32 1.17 12.47 -17.91
CA GLY A 32 -0.05 13.04 -18.51
C GLY A 32 -1.36 12.43 -17.98
N GLY A 33 -1.29 11.65 -16.91
CA GLY A 33 -2.44 11.05 -16.24
C GLY A 33 -2.82 11.75 -14.93
N GLN A 34 -3.74 11.13 -14.19
CA GLN A 34 -4.20 11.61 -12.89
C GLN A 34 -4.42 10.45 -11.91
N LEU A 35 -4.36 10.74 -10.61
CA LEU A 35 -4.73 9.80 -9.55
C LEU A 35 -6.12 10.13 -9.03
N ILE A 36 -7.10 9.28 -9.34
CA ILE A 36 -8.48 9.40 -8.84
C ILE A 36 -8.57 8.64 -7.51
N LYS A 37 -9.14 9.28 -6.50
CA LYS A 37 -9.41 8.67 -5.19
C LYS A 37 -10.91 8.61 -4.98
N PHE A 38 -11.38 7.50 -4.45
CA PHE A 38 -12.77 7.30 -4.09
C PHE A 38 -12.91 6.82 -2.64
N SER A 39 -14.08 7.05 -2.04
CA SER A 39 -14.36 6.65 -0.66
C SER A 39 -14.40 5.13 -0.50
N THR A 40 -13.50 4.61 0.35
CA THR A 40 -13.42 3.18 0.67
C THR A 40 -14.57 2.71 1.56
N SER A 41 -15.12 3.60 2.40
CA SER A 41 -16.26 3.31 3.27
C SER A 41 -17.57 3.24 2.50
N ARG A 42 -17.74 4.11 1.49
CA ARG A 42 -18.97 4.20 0.70
C ARG A 42 -19.08 3.08 -0.33
N THR A 43 -17.98 2.79 -1.02
CA THR A 43 -17.94 1.74 -2.06
C THR A 43 -17.85 0.34 -1.47
N ALA A 44 -17.08 0.16 -0.38
CA ALA A 44 -16.89 -1.11 0.32
C ALA A 44 -16.51 -2.30 -0.59
N LEU A 45 -15.73 -2.05 -1.65
CA LEU A 45 -15.49 -3.00 -2.75
C LEU A 45 -14.95 -4.38 -2.33
N SER A 46 -14.21 -4.45 -1.22
CA SER A 46 -13.72 -5.73 -0.69
C SER A 46 -14.82 -6.65 -0.13
N GLN A 47 -16.00 -6.08 0.13
CA GLN A 47 -17.20 -6.75 0.64
C GLN A 47 -18.26 -6.93 -0.45
N THR A 48 -18.18 -6.20 -1.55
CA THR A 48 -19.19 -6.17 -2.61
C THR A 48 -19.03 -7.33 -3.58
N HIS A 49 -20.14 -7.96 -3.93
CA HIS A 49 -20.27 -9.08 -4.86
C HIS A 49 -20.68 -8.60 -6.25
N LEU A 50 -20.55 -9.45 -7.27
CA LEU A 50 -20.99 -9.07 -8.63
C LEU A 50 -22.53 -8.96 -8.71
N THR A 51 -23.24 -9.59 -7.79
CA THR A 51 -24.70 -9.43 -7.59
C THR A 51 -25.07 -8.08 -6.99
N GLY A 52 -24.10 -7.30 -6.48
CA GLY A 52 -24.31 -6.03 -5.79
C GLY A 52 -24.45 -6.16 -4.28
N GLU A 53 -24.60 -7.38 -3.76
CA GLU A 53 -24.69 -7.63 -2.32
C GLU A 53 -23.38 -7.31 -1.60
N ARG A 54 -23.49 -6.85 -0.35
CA ARG A 54 -22.35 -6.52 0.50
C ARG A 54 -22.26 -7.51 1.65
N ILE A 55 -21.28 -8.40 1.58
CA ILE A 55 -21.03 -9.41 2.60
C ILE A 55 -19.75 -9.05 3.36
N LYS A 56 -19.91 -8.86 4.67
CA LYS A 56 -18.80 -8.50 5.55
C LYS A 56 -17.82 -9.68 5.69
N LYS A 57 -16.54 -9.39 5.49
CA LYS A 57 -15.45 -10.38 5.51
C LYS A 57 -14.45 -10.08 6.63
N LYS A 58 -13.81 -11.12 7.16
CA LYS A 58 -12.72 -10.94 8.13
C LYS A 58 -11.47 -10.42 7.42
N LEU A 59 -10.63 -9.64 8.11
CA LEU A 59 -9.42 -9.09 7.49
C LEU A 59 -8.46 -10.18 6.99
N SER A 60 -8.42 -11.32 7.69
CA SER A 60 -7.63 -12.52 7.34
C SER A 60 -8.15 -13.27 6.10
N GLU A 61 -9.39 -13.01 5.69
CA GLU A 61 -10.04 -13.71 4.57
C GLU A 61 -9.63 -13.06 3.24
N ARG A 62 -8.56 -13.57 2.64
CA ARG A 62 -7.95 -13.00 1.42
C ARG A 62 -8.55 -13.53 0.13
N VAL A 63 -9.33 -14.61 0.19
CA VAL A 63 -10.05 -15.16 -0.96
C VAL A 63 -11.48 -14.61 -0.95
N HIS A 64 -11.93 -14.11 -2.09
CA HIS A 64 -13.30 -13.69 -2.31
C HIS A 64 -14.05 -14.85 -2.95
N TYR A 65 -15.10 -15.31 -2.28
CA TYR A 65 -16.07 -16.27 -2.79
C TYR A 65 -17.31 -15.49 -3.20
N ASP A 66 -17.57 -15.36 -4.49
CA ASP A 66 -18.72 -14.64 -5.00
C ASP A 66 -19.96 -15.55 -5.04
N GLN A 67 -21.16 -14.97 -4.95
CA GLN A 67 -22.41 -15.73 -5.07
C GLN A 67 -22.63 -16.26 -6.49
N THR A 68 -22.03 -15.62 -7.49
CA THR A 68 -22.06 -16.08 -8.89
C THR A 68 -21.18 -17.31 -9.13
N GLY A 69 -20.36 -17.71 -8.15
CA GLY A 69 -19.41 -18.82 -8.25
C GLY A 69 -17.97 -18.40 -8.53
N VAL A 70 -17.70 -17.11 -8.74
CA VAL A 70 -16.34 -16.58 -8.94
C VAL A 70 -15.51 -16.72 -7.66
N VAL A 71 -14.31 -17.30 -7.77
CA VAL A 71 -13.37 -17.43 -6.65
C VAL A 71 -12.01 -16.88 -7.05
N MET A 72 -11.57 -15.81 -6.37
CA MET A 72 -10.26 -15.19 -6.63
C MET A 72 -9.73 -14.40 -5.43
N HIS A 73 -8.53 -13.81 -5.56
CA HIS A 73 -8.01 -12.92 -4.53
C HIS A 73 -8.95 -11.71 -4.31
N ARG A 74 -9.26 -11.41 -3.05
CA ARG A 74 -10.17 -10.32 -2.67
C ARG A 74 -9.71 -8.97 -3.19
N ASP A 75 -8.41 -8.72 -3.12
CA ASP A 75 -7.87 -7.44 -3.57
C ASP A 75 -7.93 -7.33 -5.11
N LEU A 76 -7.80 -8.45 -5.83
CA LEU A 76 -7.92 -8.51 -7.29
C LEU A 76 -9.37 -8.20 -7.74
N PHE A 77 -10.34 -8.84 -7.09
CA PHE A 77 -11.75 -8.57 -7.35
C PHE A 77 -12.13 -7.12 -7.02
N SER A 78 -11.64 -6.58 -5.89
CA SER A 78 -11.90 -5.19 -5.54
C SER A 78 -11.25 -4.19 -6.50
N ALA A 79 -10.07 -4.52 -7.04
CA ALA A 79 -9.41 -3.70 -8.05
C ALA A 79 -10.21 -3.71 -9.36
N TYR A 80 -10.76 -4.86 -9.76
CA TYR A 80 -11.68 -4.94 -10.89
C TYR A 80 -12.89 -4.01 -10.71
N LEU A 81 -13.59 -4.09 -9.57
CA LEU A 81 -14.75 -3.24 -9.29
C LEU A 81 -14.40 -1.75 -9.26
N SER A 82 -13.18 -1.39 -8.85
CA SER A 82 -12.73 0.00 -8.76
C SER A 82 -12.75 0.75 -10.10
N ARG A 83 -12.69 0.02 -11.22
CA ARG A 83 -12.78 0.58 -12.58
C ARG A 83 -14.16 1.13 -12.92
N TYR A 84 -15.19 0.74 -12.17
CA TYR A 84 -16.59 1.10 -12.40
C TYR A 84 -17.14 1.98 -11.29
N VAL A 85 -16.27 2.67 -10.54
CA VAL A 85 -16.68 3.67 -9.55
C VAL A 85 -16.69 5.04 -10.22
N ASN A 86 -17.79 5.77 -10.09
CA ASN A 86 -17.92 7.13 -10.61
C ASN A 86 -17.32 8.17 -9.65
N ASP A 87 -17.27 9.44 -10.08
CA ASP A 87 -16.72 10.55 -9.29
C ASP A 87 -17.52 10.87 -8.00
N GLU A 88 -18.73 10.32 -7.88
CA GLU A 88 -19.59 10.44 -6.70
C GLU A 88 -19.43 9.24 -5.74
N ASP A 89 -18.40 8.42 -5.90
CA ASP A 89 -18.15 7.19 -5.14
C ASP A 89 -19.28 6.14 -5.24
N ASN A 90 -20.03 6.14 -6.34
CA ASN A 90 -21.03 5.12 -6.66
C ASN A 90 -20.42 4.02 -7.54
N LEU A 91 -20.64 2.76 -7.15
CA LEU A 91 -20.31 1.61 -7.99
C LEU A 91 -21.37 1.44 -9.07
N LEU A 92 -20.98 1.57 -10.34
CA LEU A 92 -21.80 1.31 -11.52
C LEU A 92 -21.84 -0.21 -11.78
N LEU A 93 -22.63 -0.91 -10.96
CA LEU A 93 -22.67 -2.38 -10.96
C LEU A 93 -23.02 -2.97 -12.33
N HIS A 94 -23.95 -2.36 -13.06
CA HIS A 94 -24.38 -2.86 -14.37
C HIS A 94 -23.22 -2.91 -15.38
N LEU A 95 -22.32 -1.92 -15.37
CA LEU A 95 -21.14 -1.90 -16.24
C LEU A 95 -20.13 -2.97 -15.82
N ALA A 96 -19.94 -3.16 -14.52
CA ALA A 96 -19.10 -4.24 -14.02
C ALA A 96 -19.67 -5.62 -14.42
N GLN A 97 -20.99 -5.80 -14.39
CA GLN A 97 -21.61 -7.05 -14.83
C GLN A 97 -21.43 -7.27 -16.34
N SER A 98 -21.69 -6.26 -17.17
CA SER A 98 -21.59 -6.38 -18.63
C SER A 98 -20.16 -6.62 -19.11
N GLU A 99 -19.17 -6.05 -18.43
CA GLU A 99 -17.76 -6.18 -18.81
C GLU A 99 -17.06 -7.36 -18.10
N TRP A 100 -17.77 -8.12 -17.27
CA TRP A 100 -17.19 -9.24 -16.52
C TRP A 100 -16.65 -10.32 -17.45
N GLU A 101 -17.45 -10.76 -18.43
CA GLU A 101 -17.07 -11.83 -19.35
C GLU A 101 -15.78 -11.52 -20.10
N ARG A 102 -15.62 -10.26 -20.54
CA ARG A 102 -14.39 -9.79 -21.17
C ARG A 102 -13.21 -9.76 -20.21
N SER A 103 -13.50 -9.59 -18.92
CA SER A 103 -12.51 -9.32 -17.89
C SER A 103 -11.98 -10.57 -17.18
N GLU A 104 -12.85 -11.55 -17.04
CA GLU A 104 -12.61 -12.78 -16.32
C GLU A 104 -11.32 -13.50 -16.73
N PRO A 105 -10.98 -13.70 -18.02
CA PRO A 105 -9.84 -14.54 -18.40
C PRO A 105 -8.50 -14.04 -17.84
N TYR A 106 -8.26 -12.72 -17.89
CA TYR A 106 -7.01 -12.17 -17.37
C TYR A 106 -7.00 -12.06 -15.85
N LEU A 107 -8.14 -11.84 -15.20
CA LEU A 107 -8.24 -11.89 -13.74
C LEU A 107 -7.98 -13.31 -13.23
N MET A 108 -8.53 -14.32 -13.91
CA MET A 108 -8.30 -15.73 -13.58
C MET A 108 -6.85 -16.15 -13.82
N GLN A 109 -6.22 -15.65 -14.89
CA GLN A 109 -4.79 -15.87 -15.11
C GLN A 109 -3.95 -15.24 -13.99
N ALA A 110 -4.19 -13.97 -13.65
CA ALA A 110 -3.49 -13.29 -12.56
C ALA A 110 -3.68 -14.01 -11.21
N TRP A 111 -4.86 -14.58 -10.97
CA TRP A 111 -5.13 -15.37 -9.78
C TRP A 111 -4.32 -16.68 -9.75
N LYS A 112 -4.25 -17.41 -10.87
CA LYS A 112 -3.41 -18.62 -10.99
C LYS A 112 -1.94 -18.30 -10.78
N ASP A 113 -1.45 -17.22 -11.39
CA ASP A 113 -0.05 -16.79 -11.25
C ASP A 113 0.27 -16.46 -9.80
N PHE A 114 -0.65 -15.79 -9.09
CA PHE A 114 -0.51 -15.54 -7.66
C PHE A 114 -0.40 -16.84 -6.85
N GLN A 115 -1.24 -17.84 -7.12
CA GLN A 115 -1.19 -19.13 -6.42
C GLN A 115 0.16 -19.82 -6.63
N ILE A 116 0.63 -19.89 -7.87
CA ILE A 116 1.93 -20.48 -8.23
C ILE A 116 3.06 -19.75 -7.50
N ASN A 117 3.07 -18.42 -7.50
CA ASN A 117 4.09 -17.63 -6.83
C ASN A 117 4.12 -17.89 -5.32
N CYS A 118 2.95 -17.98 -4.68
CA CYS A 118 2.86 -18.31 -3.25
C CYS A 118 3.42 -19.73 -2.96
N GLU A 119 3.13 -20.72 -3.81
CA GLU A 119 3.66 -22.07 -3.68
C GLU A 119 5.19 -22.11 -3.82
N GLN A 120 5.73 -21.39 -4.79
CA GLN A 120 7.18 -21.32 -5.02
C GLN A 120 7.92 -20.62 -3.87
N VAL A 121 7.37 -19.53 -3.33
CA VAL A 121 7.92 -18.85 -2.16
C VAL A 121 7.88 -19.76 -0.95
N GLY A 122 6.74 -20.41 -0.68
CA GLY A 122 6.62 -21.36 0.43
C GLY A 122 7.58 -22.55 0.30
N ALA A 123 7.79 -23.07 -0.90
CA ALA A 123 8.78 -24.12 -1.16
C ALA A 123 10.22 -23.63 -0.93
N SER A 124 10.52 -22.39 -1.30
CA SER A 124 11.85 -21.79 -1.12
C SER A 124 12.13 -21.44 0.33
N GLU A 125 11.17 -20.91 1.08
CA GLU A 125 11.26 -20.67 2.52
C GLU A 125 11.47 -21.96 3.32
N ARG A 126 10.78 -23.07 2.94
CA ARG A 126 11.04 -24.39 3.53
C ARG A 126 12.47 -24.87 3.28
N ARG A 127 13.02 -24.66 2.07
CA ARG A 127 14.41 -25.02 1.75
C ARG A 127 15.43 -24.19 2.56
N LEU A 128 15.12 -22.93 2.84
CA LEU A 128 15.96 -22.05 3.68
C LEU A 128 15.86 -22.36 5.18
N SER A 129 14.80 -23.07 5.63
CA SER A 129 14.62 -23.45 7.04
C SER A 129 15.53 -24.59 7.53
N HIS A 130 16.38 -25.15 6.66
CA HIS A 130 17.39 -26.16 7.01
C HIS A 130 18.82 -25.59 6.98
N SER A 131 19.14 -24.66 7.89
CA SER A 131 20.46 -24.60 8.54
C SER A 131 20.44 -23.60 9.70
N PRO A 132 20.69 -24.00 10.97
CA PRO A 132 20.61 -23.11 12.14
C PRO A 132 21.73 -22.06 12.30
N SER A 133 22.59 -21.80 11.31
CA SER A 133 23.91 -21.21 11.57
C SER A 133 24.19 -19.79 11.03
N GLU A 134 23.18 -18.95 10.74
CA GLU A 134 23.44 -17.52 10.46
C GLU A 134 22.44 -16.58 11.15
N GLN A 135 22.58 -16.44 12.47
CA GLN A 135 22.08 -15.25 13.18
C GLN A 135 23.07 -14.10 12.98
N PHE A 136 22.80 -13.23 12.01
CA PHE A 136 23.51 -11.95 11.91
C PHE A 136 23.15 -11.06 13.11
N CYS A 137 24.07 -10.96 14.07
CA CYS A 137 24.05 -9.99 15.14
C CYS A 137 24.38 -8.60 14.56
N MET A 138 23.35 -7.77 14.34
CA MET A 138 23.55 -6.35 14.03
C MET A 138 23.88 -5.61 15.32
N LYS A 139 25.17 -5.44 15.61
CA LYS A 139 25.62 -4.36 16.52
C LYS A 139 25.57 -3.04 15.74
N PRO A 140 25.00 -1.96 16.30
CA PRO A 140 25.02 -0.67 15.66
C PRO A 140 26.40 -0.01 15.88
N GLU A 141 27.21 0.07 14.83
CA GLU A 141 28.34 1.00 14.77
C GLU A 141 27.87 2.31 14.17
N THR A 142 27.88 3.36 15.00
CA THR A 142 27.53 4.72 14.60
C THR A 142 28.70 5.32 13.82
N VAL A 143 28.58 5.42 12.49
CA VAL A 143 29.49 6.21 11.66
C VAL A 143 28.80 7.52 11.31
N SER A 144 29.24 8.61 11.95
CA SER A 144 28.81 9.97 11.66
C SER A 144 29.55 10.52 10.43
N GLN A 145 28.84 10.74 9.34
CA GLN A 145 29.31 11.53 8.20
C GLN A 145 28.35 12.69 7.95
N ILE A 146 28.61 13.84 8.57
CA ILE A 146 28.08 15.12 8.11
C ILE A 146 29.19 16.16 8.24
N ALA A 147 29.75 16.56 7.11
CA ALA A 147 30.52 17.79 7.00
C ALA A 147 29.52 18.96 6.95
N ILE A 148 29.60 19.88 7.90
CA ILE A 148 28.88 21.16 7.85
C ILE A 148 29.91 22.24 7.57
N ASP A 149 29.81 22.81 6.37
CA ASP A 149 30.59 23.93 5.85
C ASP A 149 30.29 25.21 6.66
N GLU A 150 31.34 25.81 7.22
CA GLU A 150 31.28 27.00 8.06
C GLU A 150 31.16 28.27 7.20
N ARG A 151 29.98 28.88 7.19
CA ARG A 151 29.85 30.33 6.92
C ARG A 151 28.87 30.97 7.89
N LYS A 152 29.40 31.57 8.95
CA LYS A 152 28.69 32.59 9.73
C LYS A 152 29.30 33.95 9.46
N ALA A 153 28.55 34.76 8.72
CA ALA A 153 28.72 36.21 8.68
C ALA A 153 27.84 36.87 9.75
N ASN A 154 28.29 38.04 10.19
CA ASN A 154 27.66 39.06 11.03
C ASN A 154 27.64 38.85 12.55
N PHE A 155 27.69 39.90 13.36
CA PHE A 155 28.22 41.29 13.34
C PHE A 155 27.89 41.78 14.76
N ASN A 156 28.77 42.57 15.38
CA ASN A 156 28.60 43.32 16.63
C ASN A 156 28.55 42.59 17.98
N SER A 157 29.62 42.75 18.77
CA SER A 157 29.59 43.60 19.97
C SER A 157 31.01 43.91 20.47
N TRP A 158 31.25 45.19 20.76
CA TRP A 158 32.46 45.83 21.27
C TRP A 158 33.04 45.21 22.56
N PRO A 159 34.34 45.42 22.85
CA PRO A 159 34.85 45.44 24.22
C PRO A 159 35.17 46.88 24.67
N GLU A 160 34.60 47.29 25.81
CA GLU A 160 35.26 48.21 26.76
C GLU A 160 36.47 47.45 27.34
N SER A 161 37.64 48.01 27.69
CA SER A 161 38.07 49.21 28.44
C SER A 161 39.62 49.31 28.26
N PRO A 162 40.46 50.07 29.00
CA PRO A 162 40.26 51.12 30.01
C PRO A 162 41.17 52.38 29.88
N SER A 163 40.83 53.42 30.66
CA SER A 163 41.66 54.49 31.28
C SER A 163 42.89 55.09 30.54
N LEU A 164 42.80 56.39 30.24
CA LEU A 164 43.55 57.48 30.92
C LEU A 164 42.77 58.79 30.77
#